data_AF-A0A398B7L9-F1
#
_entry.id   AF-A0A398B7L9-F1
#
_cell.length_a   1.000
_cell.length_b   1.000
_cell.length_c   1.000
_cell.angle_alpha   90.00
_cell.angle_beta   90.00
_cell.angle_gamma   90.00
#
_symmetry.space_group_name_H-M   'P 1'
#
loop_
_entity.id
_entity.type
_entity.pdbx_description
1 polymer ?
#
loop_
_entity_poly.entity_id
_entity_poly.type
_entity_poly.pdbx_seq_one_letter_code
_entity_poly.pdbx_strand_id
1 'polypeptide(L)' 'MNASEIGLLLSYLMALYLFSIAFIEGIKISNQNNKKVNGSTLIMSLLFALFFTRMATLFYSYQ' A
#
# COMPACT_ATOMS: atom_id res chain seq x y z
N MET A 1 -14.76 15.44 -12.95
CA MET A 1 -13.71 15.24 -11.93
C MET A 1 -13.22 16.61 -11.50
N ASN A 2 -13.49 16.96 -10.25
CA ASN A 2 -13.00 18.22 -9.68
C ASN A 2 -11.50 18.11 -9.40
N ALA A 3 -10.78 19.25 -9.39
CA ALA A 3 -9.33 19.26 -9.15
C ALA A 3 -8.94 18.54 -7.83
N SER A 4 -9.80 18.62 -6.82
CA SER A 4 -9.63 17.92 -5.53
C SER A 4 -9.63 16.40 -5.67
N GLU A 5 -10.50 15.83 -6.51
CA GLU A 5 -10.60 14.37 -6.73
C GLU A 5 -9.36 13.83 -7.43
N ILE A 6 -8.84 14.59 -8.40
CA ILE A 6 -7.61 14.25 -9.13
C ILE A 6 -6.42 14.28 -8.18
N GLY A 7 -6.34 15.29 -7.30
CA GLY A 7 -5.31 15.37 -6.26
C GLY A 7 -5.35 14.18 -5.30
N LEU A 8 -6.54 13.79 -4.86
CA LEU A 8 -6.73 12.66 -3.95
C LEU A 8 -6.33 11.33 -4.59
N LEU A 9 -6.71 11.13 -5.85
CA LEU A 9 -6.33 9.94 -6.63
C LEU A 9 -4.81 9.88 -6.86
N LEU A 10 -4.18 11.02 -7.16
CA LEU A 10 -2.72 11.09 -7.35
C LEU A 10 -1.96 10.81 -6.05
N SER A 11 -2.39 11.39 -4.92
CA SER A 11 -1.81 11.11 -3.60
C SER A 11 -1.97 9.63 -3.21
N TYR A 12 -3.11 9.04 -3.53
CA TYR A 12 -3.35 7.61 -3.31
C TYR A 12 -2.41 6.73 -4.16
N LEU A 13 -2.26 7.03 -5.45
CA LEU A 13 -1.33 6.31 -6.33
C LEU A 13 0.12 6.42 -5.85
N MET A 14 0.53 7.61 -5.38
CA MET A 14 1.87 7.83 -4.84
C MET A 14 2.12 7.03 -3.56
N ALA A 15 1.13 6.97 -2.66
CA ALA A 15 1.22 6.16 -1.45
C ALA A 15 1.34 4.66 -1.78
N LEU A 16 0.56 4.18 -2.76
CA LEU A 16 0.62 2.80 -3.23
C LEU A 16 1.98 2.48 -3.86
N TYR A 17 2.54 3.41 -4.64
CA TYR A 17 3.87 3.29 -5.24
C TYR A 17 4.96 3.19 -4.17
N LEU A 18 5.00 4.11 -3.20
CA LEU A 18 5.98 4.10 -2.12
C LEU A 18 5.86 2.83 -1.26
N PHE A 19 4.63 2.40 -0.97
CA PHE A 19 4.38 1.13 -0.28
C PHE A 19 4.95 -0.05 -1.06
N SER A 20 4.73 -0.09 -2.38
CA SER A 20 5.23 -1.17 -3.24
C SER A 20 6.76 -1.19 -3.36
N ILE A 21 7.41 -0.04 -3.44
CA ILE A 21 8.87 0.06 -3.46
C ILE A 21 9.47 -0.38 -2.12
N ALA A 22 8.95 0.14 -1.01
CA ALA A 22 9.38 -0.27 0.33
C ALA A 22 9.16 -1.78 0.55
N PHE A 23 8.09 -2.33 -0.02
CA PHE A 23 7.78 -3.76 -0.02
C PHE A 23 8.83 -4.58 -0.81
N ILE A 24 9.19 -4.16 -2.02
CA ILE A 24 10.23 -4.82 -2.84
C ILE A 24 11.60 -4.75 -2.16
N GLU A 25 11.95 -3.60 -1.59
CA GLU A 25 13.19 -3.44 -0.85
C GLU A 25 13.24 -4.30 0.42
N GLY A 26 12.13 -4.37 1.16
CA GLY A 26 12.00 -5.26 2.32
C GLY A 26 12.24 -6.72 1.95
N ILE A 27 11.66 -7.18 0.84
CA ILE A 27 11.91 -8.54 0.30
C ILE A 27 13.38 -8.71 -0.08
N LYS A 28 13.97 -7.75 -0.79
CA LYS A 28 15.37 -7.80 -1.23
C LYS A 28 16.35 -7.88 -0.05
N ILE A 29 16.16 -7.06 0.98
CA ILE A 29 16.95 -7.07 2.22
C ILE A 29 16.80 -8.42 2.95
N SER A 30 15.60 -8.96 2.94
CA SER A 30 15.31 -10.24 3.57
C SER A 30 15.95 -11.42 2.83
N ASN A 31 16.03 -11.37 1.50
CA ASN A 31 16.62 -12.41 0.66
C ASN A 31 18.16 -12.39 0.70
N GLN A 32 18.79 -11.23 0.86
CA GLN A 32 20.25 -11.11 0.98
C GLN A 32 20.83 -11.78 2.23
N ASN A 33 20.02 -12.02 3.27
CA ASN A 33 20.49 -12.55 4.54
C ASN A 33 20.31 -14.08 4.72
N ASN A 34 19.86 -14.84 3.71
CA ASN A 34 19.63 -16.31 3.77
C ASN A 34 18.83 -16.82 5.00
N LYS A 35 18.19 -15.92 5.76
CA LYS A 35 17.34 -16.26 6.90
C LYS A 35 15.92 -16.44 6.39
N LYS A 36 15.34 -17.61 6.65
CA LYS A 36 13.99 -18.00 6.23
C LYS A 36 12.96 -16.97 6.70
N VAL A 37 12.50 -16.13 5.79
CA VAL A 37 11.62 -15.00 6.09
C VAL A 37 10.16 -15.47 6.01
N ASN A 38 9.37 -15.13 7.02
CA ASN A 38 7.97 -15.50 7.10
C ASN A 38 7.15 -14.60 6.15
N GLY A 39 6.88 -15.08 4.93
CA GLY A 39 6.12 -14.35 3.90
C GLY A 39 4.67 -14.02 4.28
N SER A 40 4.18 -14.52 5.42
CA SER A 40 2.86 -14.16 5.97
C SER A 40 2.74 -12.66 6.28
N THR A 41 3.84 -11.99 6.68
CA THR A 41 3.83 -10.54 6.94
C THR A 41 3.55 -9.73 5.67
N LEU A 42 3.93 -10.25 4.49
CA LEU A 42 3.70 -9.62 3.18
C LEU A 42 2.24 -9.77 2.73
N ILE A 43 1.67 -10.94 2.93
CA ILE A 43 0.25 -11.20 2.62
C ILE A 43 -0.64 -10.37 3.54
N MET A 44 -0.25 -10.26 4.81
CA MET A 44 -0.95 -9.45 5.80
C MET A 44 -0.89 -7.95 5.45
N SER A 45 0.28 -7.41 5.09
CA SER A 45 0.40 -5.99 4.75
C SER A 45 -0.38 -5.61 3.48
N LEU A 46 -0.42 -6.50 2.48
CA LEU A 46 -1.24 -6.31 1.27
C LEU A 46 -2.74 -6.29 1.59
N LEU A 47 -3.22 -7.21 2.44
CA LEU A 47 -4.61 -7.24 2.87
C LEU A 47 -4.99 -5.99 3.67
N PHE A 48 -4.11 -5.51 4.54
CA PHE A 48 -4.33 -4.26 5.28
C PHE A 48 -4.35 -3.03 4.35
N ALA A 49 -3.49 -2.98 3.33
CA ALA A 49 -3.50 -1.90 2.35
C ALA A 49 -4.83 -1.87 1.57
N LEU A 50 -5.32 -3.02 1.09
CA LEU A 50 -6.61 -3.12 0.41
C LEU A 50 -7.79 -2.74 1.33
N PHE A 51 -7.73 -3.14 2.60
CA PHE A 51 -8.75 -2.77 3.58
C PHE A 51 -8.75 -1.27 3.86
N PHE A 52 -7.58 -0.66 4.00
CA PHE A 52 -7.44 0.77 4.20
C PHE A 52 -7.96 1.58 3.00
N THR A 53 -7.65 1.16 1.77
CA THR A 53 -8.22 1.76 0.55
C THR A 53 -9.73 1.72 0.54
N ARG A 54 -10.33 0.57 0.91
CA ARG A 54 -11.79 0.44 1.00
C ARG A 54 -12.41 1.37 2.04
N MET A 55 -11.74 1.55 3.18
CA MET A 55 -12.21 2.49 4.20
C MET A 55 -12.10 3.94 3.74
N ALA A 56 -10.96 4.33 3.16
CA ALA A 56 -10.76 5.69 2.65
C ALA A 56 -11.79 6.08 1.57
N THR A 57 -12.17 5.16 0.69
CA THR A 57 -13.18 5.39 -0.35
C THR A 57 -14.62 5.48 0.22
N LEU A 58 -14.94 4.70 1.26
CA LEU A 58 -16.23 4.82 1.95
C LEU A 58 -16.37 6.15 2.70
N PHE A 59 -15.31 6.61 3.39
CA PHE A 59 -15.31 7.90 4.06
C PHE A 59 -15.42 9.08 3.09
N TYR A 60 -14.80 8.98 1.91
CA TYR A 60 -14.96 9.99 0.85
C TYR A 60 -16.40 10.03 0.29
N SER A 61 -17.09 8.89 0.25
CA SER A 61 -18.45 8.81 -0.30
C SER A 61 -19.55 9.27 0.68
N TYR A 62 -19.19 9.53 1.94
CA TYR A 62 -20.12 9.96 3.00
C TYR A 62 -19.97 11.46 3.36
N GLN A 63 -19.12 12.20 2.64
CA GLN A 63 -19.08 13.67 2.62
C GLN A 63 -19.85 14.19 1.40
#